data_AF-A0A954JWL6-F1
#
_entry.id   AF-A0A954JWL6-F1
#
_cell.length_a   1.000
_cell.length_b   1.000
_cell.length_c   1.000
_cell.angle_alpha   90.00
_cell.angle_beta   90.00
_cell.angle_gamma   90.00
#
_symmetry.space_group_name_H-M   'P 1'
#
loop_
_entity.id
_entity.type
_entity.pdbx_description
1 polymer ?
#
loop_
_entity_poly.entity_id
_entity_poly.type
_entity_poly.pdbx_seq_one_letter_code
_entity_poly.pdbx_strand_id
1 'polypeptide(L)'
;MKRLRKLISIVVSMTLLTPSFAGDVKLVKTEHGATLKVIARNHTATFKDPNRESASQPVRQFEFFLVAEPGKQKRDGGEFYPVTESDDASEIRWIPAEDAAEWSHRQAFLLTPKTDRGTVQFMESLDDVKLYWNKTGKAKLIGEEPGGADVLSFFPVVEEFSIDRGKEVGTAFRTFFLVGAPSGEPGAAPATVTMQRLSKEMTLDIAFCLDGTGSMDRFIDATKDVVKDIEKRIRTQVQLTNRIRFSLVIYRDLEDGEPVQIVCNFAAGMKPEAFRNALDSIVVGGGGDAPEQMLEGAYTACTELDWNPIANRHVIVIGDEPSHEGAKGLRSMEAVLKAAQPTVSTTDLSGLIKRITIHSLYVGDPKNGNSDLCREQFQKLAQGLHNPGLYAGTKEEADFTNRVTELIANRMRDVEEIFRGDFEATTKRIDAKSDPNMGALGAVIKGIANGKVAPGGFGEGFVAAIDPDGNATIVPHVLISNRELSRFNATLKFFVTILKAEADPGVREVNRIVEGLQRALVTMELNEELPAIGPETSLSKVLSLALGLPIRNPLFDVSPELLKAMPQADFKRLVDSLQESQQSIEDHLTTGHFFSLGNETRPQYRFSFVRMADLP
;
A
#
# COMPACT_ATOMS: atom_id res chain seq x y z
N MET A 1 -56.26 -3.21 -25.68
CA MET A 1 -55.63 -2.21 -26.56
C MET A 1 -54.58 -1.43 -25.77
N LYS A 2 -53.40 -1.13 -26.35
CA LYS A 2 -52.44 -0.04 -26.02
C LYS A 2 -52.02 0.12 -24.53
N ARG A 3 -50.76 -0.12 -24.09
CA ARG A 3 -49.45 0.50 -24.46
C ARG A 3 -49.46 2.04 -24.53
N LEU A 4 -48.84 2.70 -23.54
CA LEU A 4 -48.02 3.93 -23.60
C LEU A 4 -47.38 4.11 -22.18
N ARG A 5 -46.07 4.26 -21.91
CA ARG A 5 -44.99 5.13 -22.45
C ARG A 5 -45.23 6.65 -22.31
N LYS A 6 -44.54 7.27 -21.35
CA LYS A 6 -43.95 8.63 -21.39
C LYS A 6 -42.68 8.57 -20.52
N LEU A 7 -41.50 8.30 -21.08
CA LEU A 7 -40.56 9.20 -21.77
C LEU A 7 -40.01 10.34 -20.89
N ILE A 8 -38.71 10.24 -20.63
CA ILE A 8 -37.81 11.31 -20.17
C ILE A 8 -37.71 12.37 -21.27
N SER A 9 -37.71 13.64 -20.90
CA SER A 9 -37.38 14.76 -21.79
C SER A 9 -36.87 15.94 -20.97
N ILE A 10 -35.59 15.92 -20.61
CA ILE A 10 -34.89 17.12 -20.12
C ILE A 10 -34.43 17.91 -21.34
N VAL A 11 -34.89 19.15 -21.45
CA VAL A 11 -34.59 20.04 -22.58
C VAL A 11 -33.16 20.55 -22.47
N VAL A 12 -32.39 20.42 -23.55
CA VAL A 12 -31.05 21.01 -23.67
C VAL A 12 -31.19 22.52 -23.83
N SER A 13 -30.81 23.28 -22.80
CA SER A 13 -30.43 24.70 -22.98
C SER A 13 -28.93 24.78 -23.15
N MET A 14 -28.51 25.11 -24.38
CA MET A 14 -27.12 25.23 -24.77
C MET A 14 -26.59 26.61 -24.37
N THR A 15 -26.08 26.73 -23.15
CA THR A 15 -25.38 27.95 -22.68
C THR A 15 -23.90 27.66 -22.57
N LEU A 16 -23.08 28.32 -23.40
CA LEU A 16 -21.62 28.33 -23.29
C LEU A 16 -21.21 29.16 -22.06
N LEU A 17 -21.31 28.54 -20.88
CA LEU A 17 -20.72 29.04 -19.65
C LEU A 17 -19.32 28.44 -19.52
N THR A 18 -18.30 29.29 -19.66
CA THR A 18 -16.98 29.04 -19.07
C THR A 18 -17.10 29.35 -17.57
N PRO A 19 -17.09 28.35 -16.67
CA PRO A 19 -17.20 28.63 -15.24
C PRO A 19 -15.85 29.17 -14.76
N SER A 20 -15.83 30.41 -14.28
CA SER A 20 -14.83 30.77 -13.29
C SER A 20 -15.24 30.09 -11.98
N PHE A 21 -14.54 29.01 -11.63
CA PHE A 21 -14.82 28.27 -10.39
C PHE A 21 -14.36 29.09 -9.18
N ALA A 22 -15.27 29.91 -8.68
CA ALA A 22 -15.16 30.66 -7.43
C ALA A 22 -16.45 30.48 -6.59
N GLY A 23 -16.92 29.24 -6.52
CA GLY A 23 -18.00 28.78 -5.64
C GLY A 23 -17.68 27.36 -5.16
N ASP A 24 -18.12 27.02 -3.95
CA ASP A 24 -17.78 25.76 -3.29
C ASP A 24 -18.21 24.54 -4.13
N VAL A 25 -17.22 23.82 -4.68
CA VAL A 25 -17.48 22.60 -5.44
C VAL A 25 -17.87 21.50 -4.46
N LYS A 26 -19.11 21.01 -4.58
CA LYS A 26 -19.63 19.92 -3.74
C LYS A 26 -19.23 18.54 -4.30
N LEU A 27 -19.23 17.54 -3.42
CA LEU A 27 -19.01 16.14 -3.78
C LEU A 27 -20.34 15.40 -3.90
N VAL A 28 -20.45 14.51 -4.89
CA VAL A 28 -21.65 13.69 -5.10
C VAL A 28 -21.83 12.74 -3.93
N LYS A 29 -23.03 12.77 -3.32
CA LYS A 29 -23.45 11.82 -2.29
C LYS A 29 -24.27 10.69 -2.89
N THR A 30 -24.06 9.49 -2.36
CA THR A 30 -24.79 8.27 -2.75
C THR A 30 -26.03 8.09 -1.90
N GLU A 31 -26.92 7.17 -2.28
CA GLU A 31 -28.11 6.83 -1.48
C GLU A 31 -27.78 6.31 -0.06
N HIS A 32 -26.54 5.84 0.15
CA HIS A 32 -26.02 5.43 1.45
C HIS A 32 -25.39 6.58 2.26
N GLY A 33 -25.41 7.82 1.75
CA GLY A 33 -24.80 9.01 2.37
C GLY A 33 -23.28 9.12 2.18
N ALA A 34 -22.62 8.09 1.66
CA ALA A 34 -21.18 8.14 1.36
C ALA A 34 -20.89 9.10 0.20
N THR A 35 -19.69 9.68 0.17
CA THR A 35 -19.19 10.34 -1.04
C THR A 35 -18.98 9.27 -2.13
N LEU A 36 -19.52 9.50 -3.32
CA LEU A 36 -19.32 8.62 -4.48
C LEU A 36 -17.84 8.60 -4.84
N LYS A 37 -17.27 7.39 -4.97
CA LYS A 37 -15.92 7.19 -5.49
C LYS A 37 -15.98 6.51 -6.84
N VAL A 38 -14.93 6.73 -7.62
CA VAL A 38 -14.60 5.90 -8.78
C VAL A 38 -13.24 5.27 -8.61
N ILE A 39 -13.11 4.04 -9.10
CA ILE A 39 -11.89 3.24 -9.08
C ILE A 39 -11.41 3.10 -10.52
N ALA A 40 -10.14 3.41 -10.78
CA ALA A 40 -9.55 3.24 -12.10
C ALA A 40 -9.46 1.75 -12.49
N ARG A 41 -10.25 1.35 -13.50
CA ARG A 41 -10.36 -0.01 -14.03
C ARG A 41 -9.17 -0.39 -14.91
N ASN A 42 -8.71 0.58 -15.70
CA ASN A 42 -7.57 0.47 -16.60
C ASN A 42 -6.41 1.33 -16.10
N HIS A 43 -5.25 1.21 -16.74
CA HIS A 43 -4.26 2.28 -16.66
C HIS A 43 -4.82 3.42 -17.51
N THR A 44 -5.05 4.58 -16.92
CA THR A 44 -5.70 5.71 -17.61
C THR A 44 -5.02 7.01 -17.20
N ALA A 45 -5.69 8.14 -17.43
CA ALA A 45 -5.25 9.44 -16.98
C ALA A 45 -6.44 10.28 -16.51
N THR A 46 -6.19 11.22 -15.59
CA THR A 46 -7.10 12.33 -15.33
C THR A 46 -6.72 13.53 -16.20
N PHE A 47 -7.71 14.13 -16.83
CA PHE A 47 -7.59 15.21 -17.80
C PHE A 47 -8.01 16.56 -17.18
N LYS A 48 -7.39 17.67 -17.59
CA LYS A 48 -7.74 19.00 -17.06
C LYS A 48 -9.17 19.40 -17.46
N ASP A 49 -9.54 19.06 -18.68
CA ASP A 49 -10.87 19.27 -19.26
C ASP A 49 -11.48 17.89 -19.61
N PRO A 50 -12.81 17.75 -19.78
CA PRO A 50 -13.46 16.48 -20.11
C PRO A 50 -13.27 16.09 -21.59
N ASN A 51 -12.01 16.04 -22.04
CA ASN A 51 -11.57 15.56 -23.33
C ASN A 51 -10.16 14.95 -23.20
N ARG A 52 -9.84 13.97 -24.05
CA ARG A 52 -8.55 13.24 -24.02
C ARG A 52 -7.36 14.04 -24.59
N GLU A 53 -7.58 15.25 -25.10
CA GLU A 53 -6.55 16.12 -25.70
C GLU A 53 -5.96 17.15 -24.71
N SER A 54 -6.66 17.40 -23.59
CA SER A 54 -6.24 18.34 -22.55
C SER A 54 -5.09 17.80 -21.68
N ALA A 55 -4.46 18.69 -20.92
CA ALA A 55 -3.31 18.35 -20.07
C ALA A 55 -3.66 17.24 -19.05
N SER A 56 -2.97 16.11 -19.15
CA SER A 56 -3.29 14.88 -18.44
C SER A 56 -2.26 14.51 -17.36
N GLN A 57 -2.69 13.72 -16.38
CA GLN A 57 -1.85 13.11 -15.35
C GLN A 57 -2.13 11.59 -15.32
N PRO A 58 -1.11 10.72 -15.28
CA PRO A 58 -1.29 9.28 -15.32
C PRO A 58 -1.95 8.76 -14.02
N VAL A 59 -2.82 7.76 -14.18
CA VAL A 59 -3.59 7.13 -13.10
C VAL A 59 -3.34 5.62 -13.11
N ARG A 60 -3.05 5.05 -11.94
CA ARG A 60 -2.86 3.60 -11.78
C ARG A 60 -4.19 2.88 -11.61
N GLN A 61 -4.18 1.61 -11.97
CA GLN A 61 -5.32 0.73 -11.73
C GLN A 61 -5.50 0.56 -10.21
N PHE A 62 -6.75 0.46 -9.75
CA PHE A 62 -7.14 0.48 -8.33
C PHE A 62 -6.87 1.80 -7.57
N GLU A 63 -6.43 2.88 -8.22
CA GLU A 63 -6.51 4.21 -7.60
C GLU A 63 -7.95 4.68 -7.50
N PHE A 64 -8.27 5.34 -6.38
CA PHE A 64 -9.60 5.85 -6.06
C PHE A 64 -9.62 7.37 -6.20
N PHE A 65 -10.74 7.92 -6.68
CA PHE A 65 -11.01 9.35 -6.65
C PHE A 65 -12.42 9.62 -6.13
N LEU A 66 -12.61 10.76 -5.49
CA LEU A 66 -13.92 11.28 -5.08
C LEU A 66 -14.58 11.94 -6.29
N VAL A 67 -15.89 11.76 -6.47
CA VAL A 67 -16.64 12.36 -7.59
C VAL A 67 -17.23 13.71 -7.17
N ALA A 68 -16.90 14.76 -7.91
CA ALA A 68 -17.45 16.10 -7.72
C ALA A 68 -18.81 16.27 -8.41
N GLU A 69 -19.62 17.23 -7.98
CA GLU A 69 -20.79 17.65 -8.73
C GLU A 69 -20.39 18.24 -10.10
N PRO A 70 -21.15 18.02 -11.18
CA PRO A 70 -22.48 17.38 -11.25
C PRO A 70 -22.46 15.85 -11.44
N GLY A 71 -21.38 15.15 -11.08
CA GLY A 71 -21.24 13.71 -11.35
C GLY A 71 -20.99 13.41 -12.82
N LYS A 72 -21.28 12.18 -13.29
CA LYS A 72 -20.97 11.75 -14.67
C LYS A 72 -21.54 12.71 -15.71
N GLN A 73 -20.68 13.20 -16.59
CA GLN A 73 -21.02 14.11 -17.69
C GLN A 73 -20.76 13.45 -19.04
N LYS A 74 -21.65 13.71 -20.00
CA LYS A 74 -21.41 13.44 -21.42
C LYS A 74 -20.87 14.68 -22.11
N ARG A 75 -19.79 14.53 -22.87
CA ARG A 75 -19.08 15.60 -23.60
C ARG A 75 -18.58 15.07 -24.95
N ASP A 76 -18.05 15.95 -25.78
CA ASP A 76 -17.45 15.56 -27.06
C ASP A 76 -16.22 14.68 -26.79
N GLY A 77 -16.27 13.45 -27.30
CA GLY A 77 -15.24 12.43 -27.06
C GLY A 77 -15.53 11.40 -25.96
N GLY A 78 -16.65 11.49 -25.22
CA GLY A 78 -17.07 10.41 -24.32
C GLY A 78 -17.95 10.79 -23.13
N GLU A 79 -18.08 9.85 -22.19
CA GLU A 79 -18.56 10.11 -20.84
C GLU A 79 -17.37 10.23 -19.87
N PHE A 80 -17.41 11.18 -18.94
CA PHE A 80 -16.35 11.46 -17.98
C PHE A 80 -16.93 11.72 -16.59
N TYR A 81 -16.20 11.35 -15.54
CA TYR A 81 -16.48 11.81 -14.18
C TYR A 81 -15.57 12.99 -13.83
N PRO A 82 -16.08 14.11 -13.30
CA PRO A 82 -15.27 15.09 -12.60
C PRO A 82 -14.82 14.48 -11.27
N VAL A 83 -13.53 14.49 -11.03
CA VAL A 83 -12.87 13.75 -9.95
C VAL A 83 -11.86 14.61 -9.22
N THR A 84 -11.69 14.30 -7.93
CA THR A 84 -10.74 14.96 -7.04
C THR A 84 -10.14 13.98 -6.05
N GLU A 85 -9.00 14.34 -5.49
CA GLU A 85 -8.26 13.54 -4.49
C GLU A 85 -8.59 13.97 -3.05
N SER A 86 -9.30 15.10 -2.87
CA SER A 86 -9.53 15.75 -1.57
C SER A 86 -10.99 16.13 -1.32
N ASP A 87 -11.42 16.05 -0.05
CA ASP A 87 -12.82 16.34 0.33
C ASP A 87 -13.22 17.83 0.16
N ASP A 88 -12.25 18.72 -0.04
CA ASP A 88 -12.46 20.14 -0.32
C ASP A 88 -12.55 20.47 -1.83
N ALA A 89 -12.46 19.44 -2.70
CA ALA A 89 -12.55 19.57 -4.15
C ALA A 89 -11.56 20.59 -4.77
N SER A 90 -10.41 20.80 -4.09
CA SER A 90 -9.42 21.85 -4.41
C SER A 90 -8.83 21.80 -5.83
N GLU A 91 -8.66 20.62 -6.41
CA GLU A 91 -8.41 20.44 -7.85
C GLU A 91 -9.46 19.46 -8.41
N ILE A 92 -10.17 19.88 -9.45
CA ILE A 92 -11.03 19.00 -10.25
C ILE A 92 -10.32 18.64 -11.55
N ARG A 93 -10.26 17.33 -11.80
CA ARG A 93 -9.80 16.74 -13.06
C ARG A 93 -10.90 15.82 -13.60
N TRP A 94 -10.71 15.21 -14.77
CA TRP A 94 -11.73 14.40 -15.43
C TRP A 94 -11.19 13.02 -15.79
N ILE A 95 -11.84 11.94 -15.33
CA ILE A 95 -11.49 10.56 -15.71
C ILE A 95 -12.51 10.01 -16.72
N PRO A 96 -12.11 9.31 -17.78
CA PRO A 96 -13.04 8.67 -18.70
C PRO A 96 -13.90 7.63 -17.98
N ALA A 97 -15.21 7.67 -18.15
CA ALA A 97 -16.14 6.77 -17.47
C ALA A 97 -15.97 5.30 -17.87
N GLU A 98 -15.48 5.05 -19.08
CA GLU A 98 -15.14 3.70 -19.59
C GLU A 98 -13.88 3.10 -18.93
N ASP A 99 -13.00 3.95 -18.38
CA ASP A 99 -11.79 3.56 -17.67
C ASP A 99 -12.00 3.48 -16.14
N ALA A 100 -13.23 3.68 -15.66
CA ALA A 100 -13.58 3.84 -14.26
C ALA A 100 -14.74 2.92 -13.85
N ALA A 101 -14.77 2.49 -12.58
CA ALA A 101 -15.90 1.77 -11.98
C ALA A 101 -16.38 2.50 -10.73
N GLU A 102 -17.70 2.64 -10.56
CA GLU A 102 -18.26 3.29 -9.37
C GLU A 102 -18.13 2.40 -8.12
N TRP A 103 -17.82 3.04 -6.99
CA TRP A 103 -17.87 2.44 -5.66
C TRP A 103 -18.69 3.36 -4.76
N SER A 104 -19.97 3.03 -4.62
CA SER A 104 -21.01 3.90 -4.06
C SER A 104 -21.09 3.88 -2.52
N HIS A 105 -20.23 3.12 -1.86
CA HIS A 105 -20.23 2.95 -0.40
C HIS A 105 -18.79 2.82 0.13
N ARG A 106 -18.63 2.45 1.39
CA ARG A 106 -17.33 2.47 2.10
C ARG A 106 -16.72 1.10 2.37
N GLN A 107 -17.47 0.03 2.17
CA GLN A 107 -17.06 -1.30 2.59
C GLN A 107 -16.03 -1.90 1.63
N ALA A 108 -15.00 -2.47 2.20
CA ALA A 108 -14.08 -3.39 1.56
C ALA A 108 -13.97 -4.63 2.46
N PHE A 109 -13.30 -5.67 1.99
CA PHE A 109 -12.84 -6.74 2.87
C PHE A 109 -11.36 -7.05 2.63
N LEU A 110 -10.74 -7.56 3.68
CA LEU A 110 -9.47 -8.28 3.62
C LEU A 110 -9.79 -9.77 3.63
N LEU A 111 -8.89 -10.64 3.16
CA LEU A 111 -9.04 -12.08 3.38
C LEU A 111 -8.50 -12.46 4.76
N THR A 112 -9.14 -13.40 5.45
CA THR A 112 -8.55 -14.01 6.66
C THR A 112 -7.27 -14.77 6.31
N PRO A 113 -6.33 -14.99 7.25
CA PRO A 113 -5.17 -15.84 7.03
C PRO A 113 -5.57 -17.24 6.54
N LYS A 114 -4.75 -17.89 5.70
CA LYS A 114 -5.07 -19.22 5.12
C LYS A 114 -4.84 -20.38 6.11
N THR A 115 -4.79 -20.11 7.41
CA THR A 115 -4.43 -21.08 8.46
C THR A 115 -5.49 -22.15 8.70
N ASP A 116 -6.75 -21.81 8.49
CA ASP A 116 -7.93 -22.54 8.95
C ASP A 116 -9.08 -22.55 7.93
N ARG A 117 -8.81 -22.18 6.67
CA ARG A 117 -9.82 -22.09 5.60
C ARG A 117 -9.33 -22.56 4.24
N GLY A 118 -10.26 -22.89 3.35
CA GLY A 118 -9.97 -23.15 1.93
C GLY A 118 -9.53 -21.92 1.14
N THR A 119 -8.99 -22.14 -0.07
CA THR A 119 -8.65 -21.07 -1.02
C THR A 119 -9.92 -20.31 -1.42
N VAL A 120 -9.93 -18.98 -1.24
CA VAL A 120 -11.06 -18.14 -1.65
C VAL A 120 -11.21 -18.13 -3.17
N GLN A 121 -12.44 -18.36 -3.63
CA GLN A 121 -12.80 -18.45 -5.03
C GLN A 121 -13.62 -17.24 -5.46
N PHE A 122 -13.34 -16.71 -6.65
CA PHE A 122 -14.15 -15.69 -7.32
C PHE A 122 -15.00 -16.36 -8.41
N MET A 123 -16.30 -16.10 -8.39
CA MET A 123 -17.31 -16.81 -9.16
C MET A 123 -18.05 -15.87 -10.11
N GLU A 124 -18.51 -16.40 -11.26
CA GLU A 124 -19.16 -15.57 -12.30
C GLU A 124 -20.51 -14.99 -11.84
N SER A 125 -21.27 -15.75 -11.04
CA SER A 125 -22.61 -15.35 -10.61
C SER A 125 -22.88 -15.66 -9.13
N LEU A 126 -23.91 -15.01 -8.59
CA LEU A 126 -24.43 -15.32 -7.25
C LEU A 126 -24.97 -16.76 -7.15
N ASP A 127 -25.43 -17.36 -8.26
CA ASP A 127 -25.89 -18.75 -8.26
C ASP A 127 -24.71 -19.73 -8.23
N ASP A 128 -23.57 -19.39 -8.86
CA ASP A 128 -22.31 -20.12 -8.68
C ASP A 128 -21.84 -20.09 -7.23
N VAL A 129 -21.98 -18.96 -6.53
CA VAL A 129 -21.72 -18.88 -5.07
C VAL A 129 -22.61 -19.85 -4.30
N LYS A 130 -23.91 -19.93 -4.61
CA LYS A 130 -24.83 -20.89 -3.97
C LYS A 130 -24.44 -22.33 -4.26
N LEU A 131 -23.99 -22.66 -5.48
CA LEU A 131 -23.54 -24.00 -5.85
C LEU A 131 -22.25 -24.40 -5.10
N TYR A 132 -21.28 -23.49 -5.03
CA TYR A 132 -20.03 -23.65 -4.29
C TYR A 132 -20.30 -23.86 -2.79
N TRP A 133 -21.04 -22.94 -2.18
CA TRP A 133 -21.40 -22.94 -0.76
C TRP A 133 -22.15 -24.20 -0.33
N ASN A 134 -23.17 -24.60 -1.11
CA ASN A 134 -24.01 -25.75 -0.76
C ASN A 134 -23.38 -27.11 -1.15
N LYS A 135 -22.23 -27.13 -1.83
CA LYS A 135 -21.61 -28.35 -2.40
C LYS A 135 -22.56 -29.14 -3.33
N THR A 136 -23.52 -28.46 -3.96
CA THR A 136 -24.61 -29.09 -4.75
C THR A 136 -24.35 -29.19 -6.26
N GLY A 137 -23.25 -28.60 -6.76
CA GLY A 137 -22.89 -28.67 -8.17
C GLY A 137 -21.53 -28.04 -8.46
N LYS A 138 -21.17 -27.95 -9.74
CA LYS A 138 -19.92 -27.33 -10.19
C LYS A 138 -20.15 -25.84 -10.45
N ALA A 139 -19.71 -24.99 -9.53
CA ALA A 139 -19.65 -23.55 -9.71
C ALA A 139 -18.67 -23.15 -10.81
N LYS A 140 -18.99 -22.09 -11.57
CA LYS A 140 -18.09 -21.48 -12.54
C LYS A 140 -17.18 -20.45 -11.87
N LEU A 141 -15.90 -20.81 -11.81
CA LEU A 141 -14.82 -20.02 -11.23
C LEU A 141 -14.23 -19.09 -12.30
N ILE A 142 -14.02 -17.82 -11.95
CA ILE A 142 -13.42 -16.78 -12.81
C ILE A 142 -12.12 -16.21 -12.24
N GLY A 143 -11.75 -16.63 -11.03
CA GLY A 143 -10.46 -16.34 -10.39
C GLY A 143 -10.39 -16.99 -9.02
N GLU A 144 -9.24 -16.90 -8.38
CA GLU A 144 -9.01 -17.29 -6.99
C GLU A 144 -8.18 -16.22 -6.28
N GLU A 145 -8.15 -16.24 -4.95
CA GLU A 145 -7.25 -15.36 -4.21
C GLU A 145 -5.77 -15.60 -4.58
N PRO A 146 -4.92 -14.56 -4.54
CA PRO A 146 -3.49 -14.72 -4.79
C PRO A 146 -2.85 -15.85 -3.96
N GLY A 147 -1.94 -16.59 -4.58
CA GLY A 147 -1.09 -17.57 -3.90
C GLY A 147 -0.01 -16.88 -3.07
N GLY A 148 0.24 -17.39 -1.86
CA GLY A 148 1.17 -16.81 -0.88
C GLY A 148 0.47 -16.45 0.43
N ALA A 149 1.23 -16.42 1.53
CA ALA A 149 0.72 -16.03 2.84
C ALA A 149 0.43 -14.52 2.91
N ASP A 150 -0.64 -14.16 3.61
CA ASP A 150 -0.97 -12.82 4.12
C ASP A 150 -0.68 -11.64 3.17
N VAL A 151 -1.04 -11.79 1.91
CA VAL A 151 -1.09 -10.65 0.98
C VAL A 151 -2.23 -9.74 1.45
N LEU A 152 -1.88 -8.57 1.98
CA LEU A 152 -2.81 -7.49 2.35
C LEU A 152 -3.52 -6.92 1.11
N SER A 153 -4.44 -7.69 0.54
CA SER A 153 -5.29 -7.30 -0.59
C SER A 153 -6.66 -6.86 -0.06
N PHE A 154 -6.93 -5.55 -0.13
CA PHE A 154 -8.25 -5.01 0.10
C PHE A 154 -9.09 -5.12 -1.18
N PHE A 155 -10.24 -5.78 -1.05
CA PHE A 155 -11.20 -5.98 -2.12
C PHE A 155 -12.38 -5.02 -1.89
N PRO A 156 -12.62 -4.03 -2.77
CA PRO A 156 -13.81 -3.20 -2.67
C PRO A 156 -15.05 -4.08 -2.79
N VAL A 157 -15.94 -4.02 -1.80
CA VAL A 157 -17.29 -4.54 -1.99
C VAL A 157 -18.00 -3.59 -2.96
N VAL A 158 -18.83 -4.14 -3.83
CA VAL A 158 -19.69 -3.42 -4.78
C VAL A 158 -21.16 -3.59 -4.41
N GLU A 159 -21.51 -4.78 -3.91
CA GLU A 159 -22.86 -5.12 -3.45
C GLU A 159 -22.79 -6.32 -2.49
N GLU A 160 -23.72 -6.39 -1.53
CA GLU A 160 -23.82 -7.46 -0.51
C GLU A 160 -25.13 -8.24 -0.68
N PHE A 161 -25.07 -9.57 -0.54
CA PHE A 161 -26.20 -10.48 -0.74
C PHE A 161 -26.29 -11.50 0.38
N SER A 162 -27.51 -11.80 0.84
CA SER A 162 -27.77 -12.96 1.69
C SER A 162 -27.92 -14.23 0.84
N ILE A 163 -27.37 -15.34 1.32
CA ILE A 163 -27.48 -16.68 0.72
C ILE A 163 -27.89 -17.72 1.76
N ASP A 164 -28.67 -18.72 1.35
CA ASP A 164 -29.35 -19.66 2.25
C ASP A 164 -28.75 -21.08 2.14
N ARG A 165 -28.56 -21.73 3.29
CA ARG A 165 -28.19 -23.14 3.47
C ARG A 165 -29.15 -23.84 4.45
N GLY A 166 -30.44 -23.81 4.15
CA GLY A 166 -31.52 -24.55 4.82
C GLY A 166 -31.93 -24.03 6.19
N LYS A 167 -30.97 -23.88 7.12
CA LYS A 167 -31.16 -23.21 8.44
C LYS A 167 -30.12 -22.13 8.74
N GLU A 168 -29.07 -22.05 7.93
CA GLU A 168 -27.99 -21.07 8.07
C GLU A 168 -28.13 -20.01 6.97
N VAL A 169 -28.09 -18.74 7.35
CA VAL A 169 -28.01 -17.61 6.40
C VAL A 169 -26.59 -17.10 6.39
N GLY A 170 -26.01 -17.03 5.20
CA GLY A 170 -24.68 -16.52 4.95
C GLY A 170 -24.67 -15.25 4.11
N THR A 171 -23.47 -14.72 3.90
CA THR A 171 -23.25 -13.51 3.10
C THR A 171 -22.34 -13.80 1.91
N ALA A 172 -22.68 -13.20 0.77
CA ALA A 172 -21.86 -13.13 -0.42
C ALA A 172 -21.70 -11.67 -0.86
N PHE A 173 -20.61 -11.38 -1.57
CA PHE A 173 -20.30 -10.03 -2.03
C PHE A 173 -20.01 -10.05 -3.53
N ARG A 174 -20.50 -9.05 -4.24
CA ARG A 174 -19.95 -8.66 -5.55
C ARG A 174 -18.78 -7.74 -5.30
N THR A 175 -17.68 -7.95 -5.99
CA THR A 175 -16.40 -7.30 -5.68
C THR A 175 -15.50 -7.15 -6.91
N PHE A 176 -14.59 -6.18 -6.86
CA PHE A 176 -13.53 -6.02 -7.85
C PHE A 176 -12.26 -6.76 -7.40
N PHE A 177 -11.65 -7.53 -8.30
CA PHE A 177 -10.44 -8.31 -8.02
C PHE A 177 -9.46 -8.27 -9.20
N LEU A 178 -8.18 -8.48 -8.92
CA LEU A 178 -7.16 -8.63 -9.96
C LEU A 178 -7.39 -9.95 -10.72
N VAL A 179 -7.55 -9.90 -12.04
CA VAL A 179 -7.67 -11.13 -12.86
C VAL A 179 -6.30 -11.81 -12.98
N GLY A 180 -5.98 -12.65 -12.00
CA GLY A 180 -5.28 -13.89 -12.30
C GLY A 180 -6.23 -14.80 -13.07
N ALA A 181 -5.78 -15.40 -14.17
CA ALA A 181 -6.65 -16.27 -14.97
C ALA A 181 -7.17 -17.45 -14.12
N PRO A 182 -8.45 -17.84 -14.24
CA PRO A 182 -8.98 -19.00 -13.54
C PRO A 182 -8.19 -20.25 -13.93
N SER A 183 -7.89 -21.08 -12.93
CA SER A 183 -7.11 -22.31 -13.09
C SER A 183 -7.86 -23.34 -13.95
N GLY A 184 -7.57 -23.37 -15.26
CA GLY A 184 -7.89 -24.53 -16.11
C GLY A 184 -8.43 -24.27 -17.50
N GLU A 185 -7.63 -23.69 -18.40
CA GLU A 185 -7.61 -24.13 -19.81
C GLU A 185 -6.27 -23.74 -20.49
N PRO A 186 -5.66 -24.61 -21.32
CA PRO A 186 -4.34 -24.34 -21.89
C PRO A 186 -4.45 -23.52 -23.20
N GLY A 187 -4.43 -22.19 -23.12
CA GLY A 187 -4.36 -21.39 -24.37
C GLY A 187 -4.68 -19.90 -24.39
N ALA A 188 -4.73 -19.16 -23.28
CA ALA A 188 -4.82 -17.69 -23.29
C ALA A 188 -4.13 -17.11 -22.05
N ALA A 189 -3.44 -15.96 -22.17
CA ALA A 189 -2.36 -15.60 -21.23
C ALA A 189 -2.45 -14.17 -20.62
N PRO A 190 -1.92 -13.89 -19.40
CA PRO A 190 -2.05 -12.61 -18.69
C PRO A 190 -0.74 -11.88 -18.25
N ALA A 191 0.48 -12.34 -18.59
CA ALA A 191 1.77 -11.68 -18.24
C ALA A 191 2.57 -11.00 -19.41
N THR A 192 2.21 -9.76 -19.82
CA THR A 192 2.95 -8.91 -20.80
C THR A 192 2.56 -7.42 -20.72
N VAL A 193 1.26 -7.05 -20.73
CA VAL A 193 0.84 -5.63 -20.55
C VAL A 193 1.35 -5.11 -19.21
N THR A 194 1.20 -5.93 -18.16
CA THR A 194 1.80 -5.73 -16.84
C THR A 194 3.33 -5.61 -16.90
N MET A 195 3.99 -6.27 -17.85
CA MET A 195 5.46 -6.28 -17.97
C MET A 195 6.00 -5.03 -18.68
N GLN A 196 5.28 -4.48 -19.65
CA GLN A 196 5.56 -3.16 -20.23
C GLN A 196 5.27 -2.01 -19.25
N ARG A 197 4.45 -2.25 -18.23
CA ARG A 197 4.22 -1.35 -17.09
C ARG A 197 5.34 -1.48 -16.04
N LEU A 198 5.61 -2.71 -15.58
CA LEU A 198 6.68 -3.01 -14.63
C LEU A 198 8.03 -2.54 -15.15
N SER A 199 8.37 -2.71 -16.43
CA SER A 199 9.61 -2.19 -17.01
C SER A 199 9.72 -0.65 -16.98
N LYS A 200 8.59 0.06 -16.95
CA LYS A 200 8.53 1.53 -16.87
C LYS A 200 8.43 2.08 -15.45
N GLU A 201 7.94 1.30 -14.50
CA GLU A 201 7.78 1.70 -13.09
C GLU A 201 8.86 1.07 -12.16
N MET A 202 9.59 0.06 -12.64
CA MET A 202 10.72 -0.55 -11.93
C MET A 202 11.81 0.47 -11.65
N THR A 203 12.32 0.40 -10.41
CA THR A 203 13.45 1.17 -9.90
C THR A 203 14.64 0.27 -9.65
N LEU A 204 15.82 0.86 -9.47
CA LEU A 204 17.03 0.20 -9.02
C LEU A 204 17.28 0.63 -7.58
N ASP A 205 17.07 -0.29 -6.65
CA ASP A 205 17.35 -0.05 -5.24
C ASP A 205 18.70 -0.67 -4.89
N ILE A 206 19.64 0.17 -4.44
CA ILE A 206 20.99 -0.25 -4.01
C ILE A 206 21.19 0.18 -2.56
N ALA A 207 21.17 -0.78 -1.65
CA ALA A 207 21.57 -0.60 -0.26
C ALA A 207 23.07 -0.87 -0.11
N PHE A 208 23.81 0.12 0.37
CA PHE A 208 25.16 -0.06 0.88
C PHE A 208 25.08 -0.50 2.34
N CYS A 209 25.71 -1.62 2.66
CA CYS A 209 25.85 -2.15 4.01
C CYS A 209 27.35 -2.12 4.35
N LEU A 210 27.78 -1.06 5.03
CA LEU A 210 29.20 -0.78 5.25
C LEU A 210 29.58 -1.08 6.70
N ASP A 211 30.75 -1.68 6.86
CA ASP A 211 31.48 -1.68 8.12
C ASP A 211 31.87 -0.24 8.51
N GLY A 212 31.56 0.16 9.75
CA GLY A 212 31.78 1.50 10.30
C GLY A 212 33.01 1.66 11.20
N THR A 213 33.89 0.66 11.23
CA THR A 213 35.07 0.61 12.11
C THR A 213 36.26 1.42 11.57
N GLY A 214 37.25 1.70 12.43
CA GLY A 214 38.40 2.53 12.10
C GLY A 214 39.27 2.06 10.91
N SER A 215 39.28 0.77 10.57
CA SER A 215 40.06 0.25 9.42
C SER A 215 39.42 0.54 8.06
N MET A 216 38.14 0.94 8.05
CA MET A 216 37.33 1.13 6.86
C MET A 216 37.31 2.56 6.30
N ASP A 217 37.90 3.53 7.00
CA ASP A 217 37.91 4.96 6.67
C ASP A 217 38.18 5.26 5.17
N ARG A 218 39.29 4.73 4.63
CA ARG A 218 39.65 4.87 3.19
C ARG A 218 38.64 4.25 2.22
N PHE A 219 37.96 3.17 2.61
CA PHE A 219 36.95 2.51 1.76
C PHE A 219 35.59 3.21 1.85
N ILE A 220 35.29 3.87 2.97
CA ILE A 220 34.16 4.78 3.12
C ILE A 220 34.36 6.01 2.20
N ASP A 221 35.56 6.60 2.20
CA ASP A 221 35.90 7.71 1.30
C ASP A 221 35.86 7.29 -0.19
N ALA A 222 36.42 6.13 -0.54
CA ALA A 222 36.29 5.57 -1.88
C ALA A 222 34.82 5.35 -2.28
N THR A 223 33.96 4.93 -1.35
CA THR A 223 32.51 4.79 -1.59
C THR A 223 31.85 6.14 -1.89
N LYS A 224 32.26 7.23 -1.20
CA LYS A 224 31.79 8.60 -1.53
C LYS A 224 32.15 8.99 -2.96
N ASP A 225 33.35 8.64 -3.44
CA ASP A 225 33.78 8.96 -4.80
C ASP A 225 33.05 8.15 -5.87
N VAL A 226 32.84 6.85 -5.66
CA VAL A 226 31.97 6.01 -6.51
C VAL A 226 30.58 6.64 -6.65
N VAL A 227 30.01 7.14 -5.55
CA VAL A 227 28.67 7.74 -5.51
C VAL A 227 28.61 9.08 -6.24
N LYS A 228 29.66 9.93 -6.15
CA LYS A 228 29.77 11.17 -6.96
C LYS A 228 29.79 10.85 -8.47
N ASP A 229 30.52 9.80 -8.86
CA ASP A 229 30.61 9.39 -10.26
C ASP A 229 29.28 8.80 -10.79
N ILE A 230 28.55 8.06 -9.96
CA ILE A 230 27.21 7.57 -10.29
C ILE A 230 26.20 8.71 -10.35
N GLU A 231 26.21 9.65 -9.40
CA GLU A 231 25.39 10.87 -9.43
C GLU A 231 25.57 11.64 -10.74
N LYS A 232 26.82 11.81 -11.19
CA LYS A 232 27.15 12.43 -12.47
C LYS A 232 26.55 11.66 -13.66
N ARG A 233 26.63 10.33 -13.67
CA ARG A 233 26.01 9.49 -14.72
C ARG A 233 24.48 9.65 -14.74
N ILE A 234 23.83 9.59 -13.57
CA ILE A 234 22.38 9.80 -13.43
C ILE A 234 21.98 11.17 -13.98
N ARG A 235 22.70 12.24 -13.63
CA ARG A 235 22.45 13.60 -14.14
C ARG A 235 22.61 13.71 -15.67
N THR A 236 23.52 12.94 -16.28
CA THR A 236 23.69 12.91 -17.74
C THR A 236 22.68 12.02 -18.49
N GLN A 237 22.08 11.04 -17.82
CA GLN A 237 21.12 10.10 -18.40
C GLN A 237 19.72 10.38 -17.85
N VAL A 238 19.03 11.39 -18.41
CA VAL A 238 17.72 11.88 -17.94
C VAL A 238 16.71 10.75 -17.68
N GLN A 239 16.72 9.70 -18.51
CA GLN A 239 15.88 8.50 -18.38
C GLN A 239 16.04 7.75 -17.04
N LEU A 240 17.17 7.88 -16.34
CA LEU A 240 17.45 7.25 -15.03
C LEU A 240 17.08 8.15 -13.83
N THR A 241 16.70 9.39 -14.07
CA THR A 241 16.27 10.33 -13.00
C THR A 241 15.07 9.77 -12.24
N ASN A 242 15.12 9.79 -10.91
CA ASN A 242 14.11 9.21 -10.00
C ASN A 242 13.89 7.69 -10.16
N ARG A 243 14.75 6.97 -10.92
CA ARG A 243 14.68 5.51 -11.06
C ARG A 243 15.64 4.75 -10.16
N ILE A 244 16.65 5.40 -9.63
CA ILE A 244 17.68 4.78 -8.80
C ILE A 244 17.55 5.36 -7.41
N ARG A 245 17.46 4.50 -6.40
CA ARG A 245 17.39 4.89 -4.99
C ARG A 245 18.53 4.23 -4.25
N PHE A 246 19.18 4.99 -3.38
CA PHE A 246 20.24 4.48 -2.54
C PHE A 246 19.80 4.42 -1.08
N SER A 247 20.37 3.46 -0.34
CA SER A 247 20.23 3.35 1.11
C SER A 247 21.60 3.06 1.72
N LEU A 248 21.78 3.48 2.97
CA LEU A 248 23.00 3.31 3.76
C LEU A 248 22.65 2.67 5.10
N VAL A 249 23.21 1.49 5.32
CA VAL A 249 23.25 0.77 6.60
C VAL A 249 24.72 0.72 7.01
N ILE A 250 25.01 1.06 8.26
CA ILE A 250 26.33 0.89 8.88
C ILE A 250 26.24 -0.25 9.90
N TYR A 251 27.25 -1.11 9.98
CA TYR A 251 27.39 -2.11 11.04
C TYR A 251 28.75 -2.01 11.76
N ARG A 252 28.79 -2.49 13.01
CA ARG A 252 29.95 -2.57 13.93
C ARG A 252 29.72 -3.71 14.93
N ASP A 253 30.69 -4.07 15.76
CA ASP A 253 30.42 -4.99 16.87
C ASP A 253 29.58 -4.38 18.00
N LEU A 254 28.99 -5.26 18.81
CA LEU A 254 28.22 -4.99 20.03
C LEU A 254 28.98 -4.15 21.06
N GLU A 255 30.32 -4.26 21.10
CA GLU A 255 31.15 -3.56 22.08
C GLU A 255 31.45 -2.10 21.64
N ASP A 256 31.17 -1.75 20.38
CA ASP A 256 31.41 -0.43 19.76
C ASP A 256 30.17 0.50 19.70
N GLY A 257 29.07 0.12 20.35
CA GLY A 257 27.88 0.95 20.53
C GLY A 257 26.64 0.36 19.86
N GLU A 258 26.02 1.10 18.94
CA GLU A 258 24.88 0.59 18.15
C GLU A 258 25.42 -0.31 17.02
N PRO A 259 25.14 -1.64 17.05
CA PRO A 259 25.80 -2.60 16.17
C PRO A 259 25.32 -2.49 14.71
N VAL A 260 24.12 -1.94 14.47
CA VAL A 260 23.59 -1.66 13.13
C VAL A 260 22.77 -0.38 13.15
N GLN A 261 23.02 0.52 12.20
CA GLN A 261 22.35 1.81 12.07
C GLN A 261 21.90 2.06 10.62
N ILE A 262 20.61 2.35 10.41
CA ILE A 262 20.10 2.82 9.10
C ILE A 262 20.32 4.33 9.02
N VAL A 263 21.43 4.73 8.39
CA VAL A 263 21.82 6.15 8.24
C VAL A 263 21.04 6.84 7.11
N CYS A 264 20.63 6.09 6.08
CA CYS A 264 19.79 6.61 5.00
C CYS A 264 18.84 5.53 4.46
N ASN A 265 17.53 5.76 4.49
CA ASN A 265 16.54 4.90 3.83
C ASN A 265 16.26 5.39 2.39
N PHE A 266 15.72 4.55 1.51
CA PHE A 266 15.57 4.86 0.08
C PHE A 266 14.67 6.06 -0.22
N ALA A 267 13.65 6.37 0.61
CA ALA A 267 12.88 7.60 0.46
C ALA A 267 13.75 8.87 0.56
N ALA A 268 14.77 8.88 1.43
CA ALA A 268 15.73 9.98 1.53
C ALA A 268 16.78 9.91 0.41
N GLY A 269 17.35 8.72 0.19
CA GLY A 269 18.39 8.49 -0.81
C GLY A 269 17.94 8.47 -2.27
N MET A 270 16.65 8.73 -2.54
CA MET A 270 16.14 9.10 -3.87
C MET A 270 16.75 10.42 -4.39
N LYS A 271 17.24 11.29 -3.48
CA LYS A 271 18.04 12.47 -3.84
C LYS A 271 19.53 12.12 -3.68
N PRO A 272 20.34 12.09 -4.75
CA PRO A 272 21.77 11.75 -4.66
C PRO A 272 22.53 12.65 -3.67
N GLU A 273 22.17 13.93 -3.59
CA GLU A 273 22.75 14.89 -2.64
C GLU A 273 22.45 14.53 -1.18
N ALA A 274 21.25 14.00 -0.87
CA ALA A 274 20.90 13.57 0.48
C ALA A 274 21.62 12.26 0.86
N PHE A 275 21.77 11.35 -0.09
CA PHE A 275 22.56 10.12 0.11
C PHE A 275 24.05 10.42 0.31
N ARG A 276 24.62 11.36 -0.47
CA ARG A 276 25.99 11.85 -0.28
C ARG A 276 26.18 12.48 1.10
N ASN A 277 25.26 13.36 1.52
CA ASN A 277 25.31 13.94 2.87
C ASN A 277 25.23 12.88 3.99
N ALA A 278 24.52 11.77 3.77
CA ALA A 278 24.47 10.65 4.71
C ALA A 278 25.81 9.90 4.81
N LEU A 279 26.50 9.68 3.67
CA LEU A 279 27.86 9.14 3.65
C LEU A 279 28.87 10.10 4.31
N ASP A 280 28.73 11.42 4.07
CA ASP A 280 29.54 12.45 4.69
C ASP A 280 29.30 12.58 6.20
N SER A 281 28.15 12.08 6.71
CA SER A 281 27.83 12.04 8.15
C SER A 281 28.31 10.78 8.89
N ILE A 282 28.92 9.80 8.20
CA ILE A 282 29.46 8.61 8.86
C ILE A 282 30.59 9.03 9.80
N VAL A 283 30.39 8.81 11.10
CA VAL A 283 31.46 8.87 12.09
C VAL A 283 32.09 7.49 12.18
N VAL A 284 33.34 7.40 11.72
CA VAL A 284 34.15 6.19 11.84
C VAL A 284 34.59 6.03 13.29
N GLY A 285 34.46 4.82 13.84
CA GLY A 285 34.78 4.58 15.25
C GLY A 285 34.55 3.13 15.64
N GLY A 286 35.25 2.69 16.68
CA GLY A 286 35.27 1.29 17.09
C GLY A 286 36.22 0.41 16.28
N GLY A 287 36.14 -0.89 16.54
CA GLY A 287 37.00 -1.95 16.06
C GLY A 287 38.29 -2.09 16.87
N GLY A 288 38.87 -3.29 16.86
CA GLY A 288 40.16 -3.55 17.50
C GLY A 288 40.40 -5.05 17.70
N ASP A 289 39.38 -5.74 18.17
CA ASP A 289 39.19 -7.17 17.97
C ASP A 289 38.39 -7.46 16.68
N ALA A 290 37.99 -8.72 16.54
CA ALA A 290 37.17 -9.29 15.47
C ALA A 290 36.62 -10.62 16.02
N PRO A 291 35.45 -11.14 15.57
CA PRO A 291 34.56 -10.68 14.49
C PRO A 291 33.74 -9.39 14.72
N GLU A 292 32.98 -8.99 13.69
CA GLU A 292 32.03 -7.86 13.65
C GLU A 292 30.55 -8.34 13.51
N GLN A 293 29.55 -7.46 13.38
CA GLN A 293 28.13 -7.85 13.16
C GLN A 293 27.63 -7.76 11.70
N MET A 294 28.49 -8.07 10.72
CA MET A 294 28.17 -8.04 9.28
C MET A 294 26.84 -8.75 8.93
N LEU A 295 26.54 -9.90 9.54
CA LEU A 295 25.29 -10.64 9.25
C LEU A 295 24.02 -9.94 9.75
N GLU A 296 24.06 -9.17 10.84
CA GLU A 296 22.90 -8.35 11.24
C GLU A 296 22.77 -7.14 10.31
N GLY A 297 23.88 -6.48 9.96
CA GLY A 297 23.87 -5.39 8.98
C GLY A 297 23.23 -5.82 7.65
N ALA A 298 23.60 -6.99 7.15
CA ALA A 298 23.03 -7.58 5.94
C ALA A 298 21.55 -8.00 6.13
N TYR A 299 21.17 -8.50 7.31
CA TYR A 299 19.77 -8.85 7.62
C TYR A 299 18.88 -7.62 7.65
N THR A 300 19.23 -6.60 8.45
CA THR A 300 18.52 -5.30 8.53
C THR A 300 18.43 -4.63 7.17
N ALA A 301 19.49 -4.66 6.35
CA ALA A 301 19.42 -4.18 4.96
C ALA A 301 18.38 -4.96 4.13
N CYS A 302 18.20 -6.26 4.35
CA CYS A 302 17.18 -7.06 3.67
C CYS A 302 15.75 -6.87 4.23
N THR A 303 15.57 -6.57 5.51
CA THR A 303 14.24 -6.61 6.17
C THR A 303 13.65 -5.27 6.59
N GLU A 304 14.45 -4.24 6.83
CA GLU A 304 14.00 -2.99 7.49
C GLU A 304 14.06 -1.75 6.59
N LEU A 305 14.67 -1.86 5.40
CA LEU A 305 14.69 -0.78 4.41
C LEU A 305 13.37 -0.66 3.65
N ASP A 306 13.03 0.55 3.22
CA ASP A 306 11.80 0.87 2.45
C ASP A 306 11.93 0.51 0.95
N TRP A 307 12.32 -0.75 0.69
CA TRP A 307 12.44 -1.35 -0.64
C TRP A 307 11.18 -1.13 -1.48
N ASN A 308 11.37 -0.69 -2.73
CA ASN A 308 10.26 -0.51 -3.65
C ASN A 308 9.68 -1.90 -3.97
N PRO A 309 8.35 -2.11 -3.90
CA PRO A 309 7.70 -3.38 -4.21
C PRO A 309 8.08 -3.98 -5.56
N ILE A 310 8.50 -3.14 -6.51
CA ILE A 310 8.85 -3.52 -7.89
C ILE A 310 10.29 -3.08 -8.28
N ALA A 311 11.18 -2.85 -7.32
CA ALA A 311 12.60 -2.62 -7.63
C ALA A 311 13.33 -3.89 -8.09
N ASN A 312 14.37 -3.70 -8.91
CA ASN A 312 15.50 -4.60 -8.92
C ASN A 312 16.39 -4.28 -7.70
N ARG A 313 16.57 -5.26 -6.80
CA ARG A 313 17.08 -5.04 -5.44
C ARG A 313 18.49 -5.57 -5.24
N HIS A 314 19.38 -4.71 -4.79
CA HIS A 314 20.78 -5.04 -4.51
C HIS A 314 21.22 -4.57 -3.13
N VAL A 315 21.82 -5.47 -2.35
CA VAL A 315 22.63 -5.10 -1.18
C VAL A 315 24.08 -5.26 -1.57
N ILE A 316 24.92 -4.28 -1.24
CA ILE A 316 26.38 -4.33 -1.38
C ILE A 316 26.95 -4.30 0.03
N VAL A 317 27.39 -5.47 0.52
CA VAL A 317 28.03 -5.62 1.84
C VAL A 317 29.53 -5.41 1.68
N ILE A 318 30.11 -4.54 2.52
CA ILE A 318 31.52 -4.14 2.45
C ILE A 318 32.11 -4.19 3.86
N GLY A 319 33.27 -4.83 4.03
CA GLY A 319 33.97 -5.00 5.31
C GLY A 319 35.29 -5.74 5.17
N ASP A 320 36.11 -5.71 6.22
CA ASP A 320 37.45 -6.33 6.28
C ASP A 320 37.59 -7.49 7.30
N GLU A 321 36.56 -7.74 8.12
CA GLU A 321 36.53 -8.78 9.15
C GLU A 321 35.35 -9.76 8.99
N PRO A 322 35.39 -10.97 9.59
CA PRO A 322 34.26 -11.91 9.57
C PRO A 322 33.10 -11.42 10.46
N SER A 323 31.93 -12.05 10.32
CA SER A 323 30.80 -11.85 11.24
C SER A 323 30.84 -12.80 12.43
N HIS A 324 30.38 -12.33 13.58
CA HIS A 324 29.98 -13.18 14.69
C HIS A 324 28.88 -14.15 14.27
N GLU A 325 29.00 -15.39 14.74
CA GLU A 325 28.00 -16.45 14.67
C GLU A 325 27.82 -17.10 16.05
N GLY A 326 26.76 -17.87 16.25
CA GLY A 326 26.48 -18.54 17.53
C GLY A 326 26.10 -17.55 18.64
N ALA A 327 26.63 -17.72 19.84
CA ALA A 327 26.17 -16.99 21.04
C ALA A 327 26.44 -15.47 21.04
N LYS A 328 27.39 -14.97 20.22
CA LYS A 328 27.65 -13.53 20.00
C LYS A 328 27.04 -13.01 18.67
N GLY A 329 26.55 -13.88 17.79
CA GLY A 329 26.00 -13.48 16.49
C GLY A 329 24.50 -13.22 16.57
N LEU A 330 24.06 -12.01 16.21
CA LEU A 330 22.64 -11.66 16.21
C LEU A 330 21.83 -12.41 15.13
N ARG A 331 22.49 -12.83 14.03
CA ARG A 331 21.89 -13.58 12.91
C ARG A 331 22.81 -14.70 12.42
N SER A 332 22.21 -15.65 11.70
CA SER A 332 22.92 -16.68 10.93
C SER A 332 22.91 -16.35 9.44
N MET A 333 23.90 -16.86 8.70
CA MET A 333 23.95 -16.81 7.24
C MET A 333 22.64 -17.29 6.59
N GLU A 334 22.04 -18.36 7.12
CA GLU A 334 20.77 -18.91 6.62
C GLU A 334 19.61 -17.92 6.77
N ALA A 335 19.54 -17.16 7.87
CA ALA A 335 18.51 -16.15 8.09
C ALA A 335 18.62 -15.00 7.09
N VAL A 336 19.84 -14.48 6.86
CA VAL A 336 20.12 -13.43 5.87
C VAL A 336 19.74 -13.90 4.47
N LEU A 337 20.21 -15.07 4.07
CA LEU A 337 19.97 -15.60 2.73
C LEU A 337 18.49 -15.93 2.47
N LYS A 338 17.74 -16.41 3.48
CA LYS A 338 16.28 -16.61 3.38
C LYS A 338 15.51 -15.31 3.30
N ALA A 339 15.90 -14.28 4.06
CA ALA A 339 15.29 -12.96 4.01
C ALA A 339 15.52 -12.28 2.65
N ALA A 340 16.76 -12.35 2.15
CA ALA A 340 17.12 -11.83 0.84
C ALA A 340 16.46 -12.59 -0.31
N GLN A 341 16.42 -13.93 -0.25
CA GLN A 341 16.07 -14.78 -1.39
C GLN A 341 15.07 -15.87 -0.97
N PRO A 342 13.81 -15.50 -0.69
CA PRO A 342 12.78 -16.47 -0.36
C PRO A 342 12.57 -17.48 -1.51
N THR A 343 12.25 -18.71 -1.13
CA THR A 343 11.83 -19.76 -2.06
C THR A 343 10.41 -19.44 -2.51
N VAL A 344 10.26 -19.21 -3.81
CA VAL A 344 9.01 -18.80 -4.47
C VAL A 344 8.80 -19.65 -5.71
N SER A 345 7.56 -19.85 -6.13
CA SER A 345 7.29 -20.57 -7.38
C SER A 345 7.90 -19.83 -8.57
N THR A 346 8.41 -20.55 -9.58
CA THR A 346 8.86 -19.93 -10.84
C THR A 346 7.74 -19.23 -11.61
N THR A 347 6.48 -19.46 -11.22
CA THR A 347 5.29 -18.74 -11.73
C THR A 347 4.93 -17.49 -10.92
N ASP A 348 5.47 -17.30 -9.71
CA ASP A 348 5.25 -16.11 -8.89
C ASP A 348 6.28 -15.03 -9.22
N LEU A 349 5.95 -14.22 -10.23
CA LEU A 349 6.75 -13.06 -10.61
C LEU A 349 6.91 -12.05 -9.46
N SER A 350 5.94 -11.93 -8.54
CA SER A 350 6.01 -10.98 -7.43
C SER A 350 7.05 -11.42 -6.38
N GLY A 351 7.08 -12.71 -6.07
CA GLY A 351 8.10 -13.33 -5.24
C GLY A 351 9.48 -13.26 -5.86
N LEU A 352 9.60 -13.45 -7.19
CA LEU A 352 10.86 -13.33 -7.91
C LEU A 352 11.41 -11.88 -7.88
N ILE A 353 10.56 -10.87 -8.07
CA ILE A 353 10.93 -9.45 -8.02
C ILE A 353 11.32 -9.00 -6.60
N LYS A 354 10.73 -9.60 -5.55
CA LYS A 354 11.11 -9.32 -4.16
C LYS A 354 12.52 -9.77 -3.77
N ARG A 355 13.14 -10.67 -4.54
CA ARG A 355 14.47 -11.23 -4.22
C ARG A 355 15.58 -10.18 -4.33
N ILE A 356 16.38 -10.11 -3.29
CA ILE A 356 17.55 -9.25 -3.16
C ILE A 356 18.78 -10.04 -3.61
N THR A 357 19.56 -9.44 -4.52
CA THR A 357 20.87 -9.98 -4.89
C THR A 357 21.91 -9.34 -3.97
N ILE A 358 22.59 -10.14 -3.15
CA ILE A 358 23.65 -9.63 -2.27
C ILE A 358 24.98 -9.73 -3.01
N HIS A 359 25.69 -8.62 -3.08
CA HIS A 359 27.08 -8.54 -3.49
C HIS A 359 27.93 -8.34 -2.24
N SER A 360 29.10 -8.97 -2.18
CA SER A 360 29.99 -8.90 -1.03
C SER A 360 31.40 -8.49 -1.48
N LEU A 361 31.88 -7.40 -0.92
CA LEU A 361 33.18 -6.80 -1.22
C LEU A 361 34.02 -6.89 0.03
N TYR A 362 34.83 -7.95 0.08
CA TYR A 362 35.82 -8.15 1.12
C TYR A 362 37.00 -7.23 0.84
N VAL A 363 37.33 -6.34 1.78
CA VAL A 363 38.38 -5.35 1.59
C VAL A 363 39.52 -5.48 2.61
N GLY A 364 40.69 -4.92 2.28
CA GLY A 364 41.80 -4.81 3.22
C GLY A 364 42.55 -6.12 3.55
N ASP A 365 43.19 -6.14 4.70
CA ASP A 365 43.89 -7.30 5.27
C ASP A 365 43.30 -7.55 6.67
N PRO A 366 42.86 -8.79 6.97
CA PRO A 366 42.15 -9.08 8.20
C PRO A 366 43.15 -9.26 9.34
N LYS A 367 42.74 -8.88 10.55
CA LYS A 367 43.54 -9.05 11.75
C LYS A 367 43.62 -10.54 12.10
N ASN A 368 44.70 -10.91 12.81
CA ASN A 368 44.87 -12.22 13.46
C ASN A 368 44.78 -13.48 12.59
N GLY A 369 44.78 -13.37 11.25
CA GLY A 369 44.79 -14.52 10.33
C GLY A 369 43.41 -15.11 10.00
N ASN A 370 42.32 -14.42 10.30
CA ASN A 370 40.94 -14.86 10.02
C ASN A 370 40.54 -14.79 8.52
N SER A 371 41.50 -14.61 7.61
CA SER A 371 41.28 -14.41 6.17
C SER A 371 40.44 -15.49 5.52
N ASP A 372 40.57 -16.73 5.97
CA ASP A 372 39.84 -17.86 5.40
C ASP A 372 38.36 -17.85 5.82
N LEU A 373 38.05 -17.52 7.09
CA LEU A 373 36.68 -17.40 7.59
C LEU A 373 35.95 -16.20 6.98
N CYS A 374 36.60 -15.03 6.95
CA CYS A 374 36.02 -13.83 6.34
C CYS A 374 35.75 -14.07 4.84
N ARG A 375 36.73 -14.62 4.11
CA ARG A 375 36.54 -15.03 2.70
C ARG A 375 35.39 -16.01 2.53
N GLU A 376 35.29 -17.03 3.38
CA GLU A 376 34.22 -18.04 3.32
C GLU A 376 32.83 -17.42 3.55
N GLN A 377 32.68 -16.57 4.58
CA GLN A 377 31.41 -15.89 4.88
C GLN A 377 31.00 -14.93 3.76
N PHE A 378 31.91 -14.06 3.29
CA PHE A 378 31.61 -13.16 2.18
C PHE A 378 31.27 -13.94 0.89
N GLN A 379 31.98 -15.04 0.58
CA GLN A 379 31.69 -15.88 -0.57
C GLN A 379 30.30 -16.54 -0.47
N LYS A 380 29.95 -17.13 0.68
CA LYS A 380 28.60 -17.70 0.93
C LYS A 380 27.50 -16.65 0.80
N LEU A 381 27.75 -15.44 1.31
CA LEU A 381 26.79 -14.35 1.27
C LEU A 381 26.48 -13.90 -0.16
N ALA A 382 27.51 -13.76 -1.01
CA ALA A 382 27.33 -13.47 -2.43
C ALA A 382 26.82 -14.66 -3.25
N GLN A 383 27.10 -15.90 -2.85
CA GLN A 383 26.61 -17.10 -3.55
C GLN A 383 25.06 -17.15 -3.57
N GLY A 384 24.41 -16.67 -2.52
CA GLY A 384 22.96 -16.66 -2.40
C GLY A 384 22.34 -18.06 -2.26
N LEU A 385 21.00 -18.13 -2.29
CA LEU A 385 20.25 -19.39 -2.40
C LEU A 385 19.81 -19.67 -3.84
N HIS A 386 19.37 -18.61 -4.53
CA HIS A 386 18.75 -18.71 -5.86
C HIS A 386 19.34 -17.72 -6.86
N ASN A 387 19.84 -16.58 -6.38
CA ASN A 387 20.38 -15.48 -7.18
C ASN A 387 21.81 -15.18 -6.70
N PRO A 388 22.87 -15.73 -7.34
CA PRO A 388 24.23 -15.31 -7.05
C PRO A 388 24.44 -13.82 -7.38
N GLY A 389 25.25 -13.18 -6.56
CA GLY A 389 25.82 -11.85 -6.78
C GLY A 389 27.34 -11.90 -6.82
N LEU A 390 27.96 -10.72 -6.83
CA LEU A 390 29.39 -10.56 -6.96
C LEU A 390 30.07 -10.75 -5.60
N TYR A 391 30.93 -11.77 -5.50
CA TYR A 391 32.02 -11.77 -4.53
C TYR A 391 33.26 -11.13 -5.17
N ALA A 392 33.90 -10.18 -4.49
CA ALA A 392 35.26 -9.78 -4.80
C ALA A 392 36.07 -9.49 -3.52
N GLY A 393 37.36 -9.83 -3.55
CA GLY A 393 38.33 -9.48 -2.51
C GLY A 393 39.36 -8.49 -3.06
N THR A 394 39.66 -7.40 -2.35
CA THR A 394 40.70 -6.45 -2.77
C THR A 394 41.33 -5.65 -1.64
N LYS A 395 42.62 -5.33 -1.77
CA LYS A 395 43.37 -4.48 -0.81
C LYS A 395 43.54 -3.05 -1.29
N GLU A 396 43.30 -2.83 -2.58
CA GLU A 396 43.62 -1.62 -3.31
C GLU A 396 42.35 -0.79 -3.53
N GLU A 397 42.36 0.44 -3.03
CA GLU A 397 41.23 1.37 -3.08
C GLU A 397 40.76 1.65 -4.52
N ALA A 398 41.70 1.76 -5.46
CA ALA A 398 41.39 1.97 -6.87
C ALA A 398 40.66 0.76 -7.51
N ASP A 399 41.02 -0.47 -7.11
CA ASP A 399 40.36 -1.69 -7.59
C ASP A 399 38.98 -1.86 -6.95
N PHE A 400 38.83 -1.50 -5.67
CA PHE A 400 37.54 -1.37 -5.01
C PHE A 400 36.60 -0.40 -5.76
N THR A 401 37.05 0.84 -5.96
CA THR A 401 36.30 1.90 -6.67
C THR A 401 35.87 1.45 -8.07
N ASN A 402 36.78 0.83 -8.83
CA ASN A 402 36.46 0.28 -10.15
C ASN A 402 35.37 -0.80 -10.08
N ARG A 403 35.46 -1.76 -9.14
CA ARG A 403 34.49 -2.86 -8.99
C ARG A 403 33.10 -2.37 -8.62
N VAL A 404 32.98 -1.50 -7.62
CA VAL A 404 31.67 -0.94 -7.20
C VAL A 404 31.06 -0.12 -8.36
N THR A 405 31.89 0.70 -9.02
CA THR A 405 31.46 1.53 -10.16
C THR A 405 30.98 0.69 -11.33
N GLU A 406 31.72 -0.37 -11.69
CA GLU A 406 31.34 -1.29 -12.77
C GLU A 406 30.08 -2.08 -12.41
N LEU A 407 29.98 -2.60 -11.18
CA LEU A 407 28.79 -3.30 -10.69
C LEU A 407 27.54 -2.42 -10.87
N ILE A 408 27.55 -1.21 -10.31
CA ILE A 408 26.38 -0.32 -10.35
C ILE A 408 26.11 0.16 -11.79
N ALA A 409 27.14 0.49 -12.57
CA ALA A 409 26.97 0.89 -13.96
C ALA A 409 26.36 -0.21 -14.83
N ASN A 410 26.71 -1.47 -14.59
CA ASN A 410 26.10 -2.61 -15.26
C ASN A 410 24.63 -2.77 -14.85
N ARG A 411 24.28 -2.63 -13.55
CA ARG A 411 22.87 -2.64 -13.11
C ARG A 411 22.06 -1.46 -13.69
N MET A 412 22.65 -0.28 -13.80
CA MET A 412 22.02 0.89 -14.44
C MET A 412 21.74 0.66 -15.93
N ARG A 413 22.67 0.01 -16.65
CA ARG A 413 22.49 -0.33 -18.07
C ARG A 413 21.31 -1.28 -18.30
N ASP A 414 21.16 -2.30 -17.45
CA ASP A 414 20.04 -3.24 -17.54
C ASP A 414 18.68 -2.53 -17.39
N VAL A 415 18.58 -1.58 -16.44
CA VAL A 415 17.37 -0.76 -16.27
C VAL A 415 17.11 0.14 -17.48
N GLU A 416 18.16 0.70 -18.09
CA GLU A 416 18.06 1.51 -19.30
C GLU A 416 17.58 0.70 -20.53
N GLU A 417 18.09 -0.51 -20.72
CA GLU A 417 17.72 -1.42 -21.83
C GLU A 417 16.27 -1.91 -21.69
N ILE A 418 15.87 -2.31 -20.48
CA ILE A 418 14.50 -2.71 -20.14
C ILE A 418 13.52 -1.55 -20.35
N PHE A 419 13.91 -0.32 -20.00
CA PHE A 419 13.08 0.87 -20.22
C PHE A 419 12.90 1.21 -21.70
N ARG A 420 13.92 0.96 -22.54
CA ARG A 420 13.82 1.10 -24.01
C ARG A 420 12.94 0.03 -24.66
N GLY A 421 12.56 -1.02 -23.93
CA GLY A 421 11.78 -2.14 -24.45
C GLY A 421 12.57 -3.08 -25.37
N ASP A 422 13.90 -2.98 -25.38
CA ASP A 422 14.78 -3.85 -26.18
C ASP A 422 15.05 -5.17 -25.44
N PHE A 423 13.98 -5.91 -25.21
CA PHE A 423 14.02 -7.21 -24.55
C PHE A 423 14.83 -8.22 -25.39
N GLU A 424 14.93 -8.05 -26.71
CA GLU A 424 15.66 -8.98 -27.58
C GLU A 424 17.19 -8.81 -27.46
N ALA A 425 17.72 -7.58 -27.45
CA ALA A 425 19.14 -7.35 -27.16
C ALA A 425 19.49 -7.80 -25.73
N THR A 426 18.60 -7.51 -24.77
CA THR A 426 18.76 -7.93 -23.37
C THR A 426 18.81 -9.47 -23.26
N THR A 427 17.88 -10.19 -23.91
CA THR A 427 17.83 -11.66 -23.89
C THR A 427 19.02 -12.28 -24.62
N LYS A 428 19.47 -11.71 -25.75
CA LYS A 428 20.69 -12.15 -26.44
C LYS A 428 21.93 -12.01 -25.57
N ARG A 429 22.03 -10.96 -24.75
CA ARG A 429 23.15 -10.78 -23.81
C ARG A 429 23.05 -11.71 -22.59
N ILE A 430 21.84 -12.01 -22.13
CA ILE A 430 21.56 -13.00 -21.07
C ILE A 430 21.98 -14.42 -21.50
N ASP A 431 21.78 -14.79 -22.77
CA ASP A 431 22.16 -16.12 -23.29
C ASP A 431 23.60 -16.17 -23.84
N ALA A 432 24.17 -15.04 -24.27
CA ALA A 432 25.54 -14.96 -24.77
C ALA A 432 26.57 -14.82 -23.63
N LYS A 433 26.89 -15.97 -23.03
CA LYS A 433 27.74 -16.18 -21.84
C LYS A 433 27.02 -15.83 -20.54
N SER A 434 26.90 -16.85 -19.69
CA SER A 434 26.42 -16.74 -18.32
C SER A 434 27.18 -15.68 -17.52
N ASP A 435 26.60 -14.50 -17.33
CA ASP A 435 27.01 -13.57 -16.28
C ASP A 435 26.44 -14.09 -14.94
N PRO A 436 27.27 -14.61 -14.03
CA PRO A 436 26.80 -15.13 -12.75
C PRO A 436 26.25 -14.03 -11.82
N ASN A 437 26.34 -12.75 -12.19
CA ASN A 437 25.82 -11.62 -11.42
C ASN A 437 24.44 -11.13 -11.89
N MET A 438 23.82 -11.78 -12.90
CA MET A 438 22.44 -11.49 -13.31
C MET A 438 21.43 -12.21 -12.42
N GLY A 439 21.15 -11.61 -11.25
CA GLY A 439 20.18 -12.10 -10.27
C GLY A 439 18.70 -12.01 -10.72
N ALA A 440 17.81 -11.62 -9.81
CA ALA A 440 16.34 -11.68 -9.96
C ALA A 440 15.83 -11.21 -11.33
N LEU A 441 16.39 -10.12 -11.83
CA LEU A 441 15.99 -9.47 -13.07
C LEU A 441 16.19 -10.34 -14.32
N GLY A 442 17.27 -11.15 -14.38
CA GLY A 442 17.52 -12.06 -15.51
C GLY A 442 16.48 -13.18 -15.63
N ALA A 443 16.06 -13.73 -14.48
CA ALA A 443 14.98 -14.72 -14.42
C ALA A 443 13.62 -14.09 -14.80
N VAL A 444 13.35 -12.86 -14.34
CA VAL A 444 12.16 -12.10 -14.73
C VAL A 444 12.15 -11.84 -16.25
N ILE A 445 13.27 -11.45 -16.86
CA ILE A 445 13.37 -11.22 -18.33
C ILE A 445 13.16 -12.52 -19.12
N LYS A 446 13.72 -13.66 -18.69
CA LYS A 446 13.43 -14.97 -19.31
C LYS A 446 11.97 -15.39 -19.16
N GLY A 447 11.30 -15.01 -18.07
CA GLY A 447 9.85 -15.16 -17.92
C GLY A 447 9.07 -14.26 -18.90
N ILE A 448 9.46 -12.98 -19.01
CA ILE A 448 8.84 -11.98 -19.91
C ILE A 448 8.87 -12.45 -21.37
N ALA A 449 10.04 -12.88 -21.87
CA ALA A 449 10.22 -13.25 -23.27
C ALA A 449 9.31 -14.41 -23.74
N ASN A 450 8.80 -15.22 -22.80
CA ASN A 450 7.95 -16.38 -23.06
C ASN A 450 6.45 -16.15 -22.77
N GLY A 451 6.06 -15.00 -22.20
CA GLY A 451 4.67 -14.69 -21.83
C GLY A 451 3.96 -13.72 -22.80
N LYS A 452 2.85 -14.15 -23.40
CA LYS A 452 1.92 -13.31 -24.22
C LYS A 452 0.70 -12.82 -23.40
N VAL A 453 -0.05 -11.81 -23.88
CA VAL A 453 -1.25 -11.27 -23.17
C VAL A 453 -2.43 -10.78 -23.98
N ALA A 454 -3.63 -10.99 -23.42
CA ALA A 454 -4.90 -10.37 -23.79
C ALA A 454 -5.28 -9.12 -22.93
N PRO A 455 -5.96 -8.10 -23.50
CA PRO A 455 -6.29 -6.83 -22.81
C PRO A 455 -7.59 -6.93 -21.98
N GLY A 456 -7.71 -6.22 -20.84
CA GLY A 456 -8.99 -6.22 -20.09
C GLY A 456 -9.18 -5.41 -18.79
N GLY A 457 -8.13 -4.92 -18.12
CA GLY A 457 -8.28 -4.21 -16.83
C GLY A 457 -8.47 -5.16 -15.63
N PHE A 458 -9.22 -4.77 -14.60
CA PHE A 458 -9.54 -5.64 -13.46
C PHE A 458 -10.85 -6.40 -13.66
N GLY A 459 -11.04 -7.45 -12.86
CA GLY A 459 -12.21 -8.33 -12.87
C GLY A 459 -13.28 -7.88 -11.89
N GLU A 460 -14.50 -8.31 -12.16
CA GLU A 460 -15.66 -8.17 -11.29
C GLU A 460 -16.28 -9.55 -11.12
N GLY A 461 -16.65 -9.92 -9.89
CA GLY A 461 -17.09 -11.26 -9.57
C GLY A 461 -17.74 -11.37 -8.20
N PHE A 462 -18.16 -12.58 -7.86
CA PHE A 462 -18.84 -12.87 -6.60
C PHE A 462 -17.99 -13.76 -5.69
N VAL A 463 -18.05 -13.52 -4.39
CA VAL A 463 -17.30 -14.25 -3.36
C VAL A 463 -18.18 -14.56 -2.14
N ALA A 464 -17.93 -15.67 -1.47
CA ALA A 464 -18.57 -16.06 -0.22
C ALA A 464 -17.79 -15.55 1.02
N ALA A 465 -18.50 -15.14 2.07
CA ALA A 465 -17.93 -14.66 3.34
C ALA A 465 -17.39 -15.75 4.28
N ILE A 466 -17.82 -17.00 4.05
CA ILE A 466 -17.28 -18.21 4.67
C ILE A 466 -17.05 -19.26 3.59
N ASP A 467 -16.20 -20.24 3.86
CA ASP A 467 -15.97 -21.38 2.97
C ASP A 467 -17.03 -22.49 3.15
N PRO A 468 -17.07 -23.51 2.26
CA PRO A 468 -18.05 -24.59 2.34
C PRO A 468 -17.91 -25.52 3.57
N ASP A 469 -16.90 -25.31 4.42
CA ASP A 469 -16.67 -26.03 5.67
C ASP A 469 -17.04 -25.17 6.90
N GLY A 470 -17.36 -23.88 6.69
CA GLY A 470 -17.91 -22.96 7.70
C GLY A 470 -16.93 -21.89 8.19
N ASN A 471 -15.70 -21.87 7.67
CA ASN A 471 -14.64 -20.98 8.17
C ASN A 471 -14.74 -19.59 7.53
N ALA A 472 -14.53 -18.53 8.30
CA ALA A 472 -14.55 -17.16 7.78
C ALA A 472 -13.43 -16.95 6.74
N THR A 473 -13.81 -16.52 5.54
CA THR A 473 -12.87 -16.25 4.44
C THR A 473 -12.42 -14.79 4.37
N ILE A 474 -13.18 -13.89 4.99
CA ILE A 474 -12.97 -12.45 4.89
C ILE A 474 -13.09 -11.74 6.24
N VAL A 475 -12.42 -10.58 6.35
CA VAL A 475 -12.54 -9.64 7.45
C VAL A 475 -13.11 -8.33 6.90
N PRO A 476 -14.31 -7.89 7.34
CA PRO A 476 -14.93 -6.65 6.87
C PRO A 476 -14.17 -5.40 7.31
N HIS A 477 -13.99 -4.45 6.39
CA HIS A 477 -13.35 -3.16 6.61
C HIS A 477 -14.16 -2.01 6.00
N VAL A 478 -13.89 -0.78 6.44
CA VAL A 478 -14.41 0.44 5.81
C VAL A 478 -13.29 1.44 5.52
N LEU A 479 -13.43 2.15 4.41
CA LEU A 479 -12.58 3.29 4.06
C LEU A 479 -13.11 4.58 4.70
N ILE A 480 -12.26 5.26 5.48
CA ILE A 480 -12.56 6.51 6.18
C ILE A 480 -11.38 7.49 6.08
N SER A 481 -11.64 8.79 5.96
CA SER A 481 -10.58 9.80 5.94
C SER A 481 -10.14 10.21 7.36
N ASN A 482 -8.90 10.69 7.50
CA ASN A 482 -8.37 11.18 8.77
C ASN A 482 -9.21 12.33 9.33
N ARG A 483 -9.71 13.23 8.46
CA ARG A 483 -10.66 14.31 8.82
C ARG A 483 -11.99 13.77 9.36
N GLU A 484 -12.55 12.73 8.74
CA GLU A 484 -13.80 12.11 9.19
C GLU A 484 -13.64 11.42 10.55
N LEU A 485 -12.57 10.65 10.71
CA LEU A 485 -12.26 9.96 11.97
C LEU A 485 -11.93 10.95 13.10
N SER A 486 -11.20 12.03 12.80
CA SER A 486 -10.92 13.13 13.75
C SER A 486 -12.18 13.87 14.17
N ARG A 487 -13.10 14.11 13.23
CA ARG A 487 -14.44 14.68 13.53
C ARG A 487 -15.21 13.75 14.46
N PHE A 488 -15.28 12.45 14.17
CA PHE A 488 -15.98 11.49 15.03
C PHE A 488 -15.40 11.46 16.45
N ASN A 489 -14.07 11.42 16.60
CA ASN A 489 -13.41 11.51 17.90
C ASN A 489 -13.83 12.78 18.65
N ALA A 490 -13.75 13.94 18.00
CA ALA A 490 -14.10 15.23 18.61
C ALA A 490 -15.58 15.27 19.04
N THR A 491 -16.51 14.81 18.20
CA THR A 491 -17.94 14.75 18.55
C THR A 491 -18.18 13.85 19.76
N LEU A 492 -17.63 12.64 19.73
CA LEU A 492 -17.85 11.64 20.79
C LEU A 492 -17.21 12.06 22.11
N LYS A 493 -16.00 12.64 22.08
CA LYS A 493 -15.31 13.20 23.25
C LYS A 493 -16.11 14.34 23.89
N PHE A 494 -16.73 15.20 23.08
CA PHE A 494 -17.61 16.26 23.57
C PHE A 494 -18.88 15.69 24.23
N PHE A 495 -19.50 14.67 23.64
CA PHE A 495 -20.66 13.99 24.23
C PHE A 495 -20.33 13.27 25.55
N VAL A 496 -19.24 12.50 25.60
CA VAL A 496 -18.76 11.86 26.84
C VAL A 496 -18.50 12.91 27.93
N THR A 497 -18.00 14.10 27.57
CA THR A 497 -17.78 15.20 28.51
C THR A 497 -19.10 15.75 29.08
N ILE A 498 -20.12 15.97 28.24
CA ILE A 498 -21.46 16.40 28.69
C ILE A 498 -22.08 15.35 29.63
N LEU A 499 -22.09 14.08 29.21
CA LEU A 499 -22.73 13.01 29.98
C LEU A 499 -22.05 12.76 31.33
N LYS A 500 -20.73 12.97 31.42
CA LYS A 500 -19.99 12.93 32.70
C LYS A 500 -20.33 14.10 33.63
N ALA A 501 -20.60 15.30 33.09
CA ALA A 501 -21.02 16.44 33.89
C ALA A 501 -22.44 16.25 34.46
N GLU A 502 -23.32 15.59 33.70
CA GLU A 502 -24.69 15.25 34.10
C GLU A 502 -24.78 13.91 34.86
N ALA A 503 -23.69 13.39 35.42
CA ALA A 503 -23.66 12.06 36.03
C ALA A 503 -24.35 11.95 37.41
N ASP A 504 -24.91 13.01 37.98
CA ASP A 504 -25.70 12.93 39.22
C ASP A 504 -27.19 12.63 38.90
N PRO A 505 -27.75 11.49 39.35
CA PRO A 505 -29.10 11.10 38.99
C PRO A 505 -30.20 12.03 39.55
N GLY A 506 -29.89 12.87 40.55
CA GLY A 506 -30.80 13.90 41.06
C GLY A 506 -30.77 15.23 40.29
N VAL A 507 -29.84 15.40 39.35
CA VAL A 507 -29.56 16.69 38.68
C VAL A 507 -29.69 16.64 37.15
N ARG A 508 -29.80 15.44 36.54
CA ARG A 508 -29.94 15.26 35.08
C ARG A 508 -31.07 16.08 34.45
N GLU A 509 -30.72 17.19 33.81
CA GLU A 509 -31.65 18.07 33.12
C GLU A 509 -31.60 17.81 31.61
N VAL A 510 -32.69 17.26 31.06
CA VAL A 510 -32.86 16.99 29.61
C VAL A 510 -32.49 18.19 28.74
N ASN A 511 -32.89 19.39 29.17
CA ASN A 511 -32.59 20.63 28.46
C ASN A 511 -31.08 20.91 28.39
N ARG A 512 -30.31 20.64 29.46
CA ARG A 512 -28.84 20.81 29.45
C ARG A 512 -28.16 19.81 28.54
N ILE A 513 -28.64 18.57 28.52
CA ILE A 513 -28.17 17.55 27.58
C ILE A 513 -28.43 18.04 26.15
N VAL A 514 -29.67 18.43 25.82
CA VAL A 514 -30.05 18.94 24.49
C VAL A 514 -29.25 20.19 24.08
N GLU A 515 -29.11 21.19 24.94
CA GLU A 515 -28.27 22.39 24.71
C GLU A 515 -26.79 22.04 24.56
N GLY A 516 -26.32 21.00 25.25
CA GLY A 516 -25.00 20.41 25.03
C GLY A 516 -24.87 19.82 23.62
N LEU A 517 -25.80 18.94 23.23
CA LEU A 517 -25.81 18.32 21.89
C LEU A 517 -25.86 19.36 20.77
N GLN A 518 -26.68 20.41 20.92
CA GLN A 518 -26.80 21.49 19.95
C GLN A 518 -25.49 22.31 19.83
N ARG A 519 -24.86 22.66 20.96
CA ARG A 519 -23.54 23.34 20.95
C ARG A 519 -22.44 22.50 20.31
N ALA A 520 -22.49 21.17 20.47
CA ALA A 520 -21.57 20.25 19.81
C ALA A 520 -21.61 20.43 18.29
N LEU A 521 -22.81 20.35 17.69
CA LEU A 521 -22.98 20.45 16.24
C LEU A 521 -22.60 21.84 15.69
N VAL A 522 -22.96 22.92 16.38
CA VAL A 522 -22.64 24.29 15.96
C VAL A 522 -21.12 24.53 15.95
N THR A 523 -20.39 23.98 16.92
CA THR A 523 -18.93 24.10 17.02
C THR A 523 -18.19 23.33 15.91
N MET A 524 -18.89 22.46 15.16
CA MET A 524 -18.31 21.61 14.11
C MET A 524 -18.49 22.12 12.67
N GLU A 525 -18.92 23.39 12.50
CA GLU A 525 -19.02 24.07 11.19
C GLU A 525 -19.89 23.31 10.16
N LEU A 526 -21.01 22.77 10.62
CA LEU A 526 -22.03 22.17 9.74
C LEU A 526 -22.84 23.30 9.08
N ASN A 527 -22.44 23.68 7.86
CA ASN A 527 -22.98 24.81 7.08
C ASN A 527 -24.42 24.62 6.53
N GLU A 528 -25.26 23.79 7.16
CA GLU A 528 -26.66 23.58 6.78
C GLU A 528 -27.59 23.82 7.98
N GLU A 529 -28.85 24.15 7.73
CA GLU A 529 -29.87 24.28 8.78
C GLU A 529 -30.05 22.94 9.49
N LEU A 530 -29.40 22.79 10.65
CA LEU A 530 -29.44 21.58 11.44
C LEU A 530 -30.89 21.25 11.85
N PRO A 531 -31.36 19.99 11.65
CA PRO A 531 -32.64 19.56 12.16
C PRO A 531 -32.75 19.83 13.66
N ALA A 532 -33.91 20.28 14.13
CA ALA A 532 -34.13 20.58 15.54
C ALA A 532 -33.88 19.33 16.41
N ILE A 533 -32.78 19.33 17.18
CA ILE A 533 -32.51 18.31 18.18
C ILE A 533 -33.52 18.51 19.32
N GLY A 534 -34.41 17.54 19.49
CA GLY A 534 -35.37 17.49 20.59
C GLY A 534 -35.04 16.38 21.60
N PRO A 535 -35.85 16.25 22.67
CA PRO A 535 -35.66 15.23 23.72
C PRO A 535 -35.66 13.78 23.21
N GLU A 536 -36.29 13.51 22.06
CA GLU A 536 -36.38 12.19 21.43
C GLU A 536 -35.39 11.98 20.27
N THR A 537 -34.54 12.95 19.97
CA THR A 537 -33.52 12.78 18.91
C THR A 537 -32.41 11.87 19.42
N SER A 538 -32.26 10.68 18.80
CA SER A 538 -31.22 9.73 19.18
C SER A 538 -29.80 10.26 18.89
N LEU A 539 -28.84 9.87 19.72
CA LEU A 539 -27.43 10.19 19.55
C LEU A 539 -26.88 9.66 18.21
N SER A 540 -27.37 8.50 17.76
CA SER A 540 -27.11 7.92 16.44
C SER A 540 -27.52 8.87 15.32
N LYS A 541 -28.69 9.52 15.43
CA LYS A 541 -29.15 10.52 14.46
C LYS A 541 -28.30 11.81 14.50
N VAL A 542 -27.92 12.27 15.68
CA VAL A 542 -27.05 13.46 15.87
C VAL A 542 -25.66 13.22 15.27
N LEU A 543 -25.01 12.09 15.60
CA LEU A 543 -23.73 11.68 15.00
C LEU A 543 -23.85 11.51 13.49
N SER A 544 -24.97 10.95 13.01
CA SER A 544 -25.17 10.76 11.57
C SER A 544 -25.25 12.07 10.79
N LEU A 545 -25.85 13.11 11.40
CA LEU A 545 -25.87 14.47 10.85
C LEU A 545 -24.47 15.11 10.90
N ALA A 546 -23.73 14.94 12.00
CA ALA A 546 -22.40 15.51 12.18
C ALA A 546 -21.33 14.93 11.23
N LEU A 547 -21.46 13.64 10.89
CA LEU A 547 -20.48 12.91 10.09
C LEU A 547 -20.94 12.70 8.64
N GLY A 548 -22.20 13.00 8.32
CA GLY A 548 -22.80 12.68 7.03
C GLY A 548 -22.86 11.17 6.75
N LEU A 549 -23.05 10.35 7.80
CA LEU A 549 -22.92 8.89 7.74
C LEU A 549 -23.96 8.16 8.59
N PRO A 550 -24.58 7.07 8.13
CA PRO A 550 -25.55 6.34 8.94
C PRO A 550 -24.86 5.55 10.07
N ILE A 551 -24.93 6.07 11.30
CA ILE A 551 -24.49 5.36 12.52
C ILE A 551 -25.53 4.31 12.90
N ARG A 552 -25.10 3.06 13.04
CA ARG A 552 -25.99 1.89 13.25
C ARG A 552 -25.74 1.10 14.54
N ASN A 553 -24.70 1.42 15.32
CA ASN A 553 -24.48 0.72 16.59
C ASN A 553 -25.55 1.11 17.63
N PRO A 554 -26.28 0.14 18.23
CA PRO A 554 -27.24 0.38 19.30
C PRO A 554 -26.71 1.16 20.51
N LEU A 555 -25.39 1.17 20.74
CA LEU A 555 -24.74 2.01 21.75
C LEU A 555 -25.11 3.50 21.61
N PHE A 556 -25.31 3.97 20.38
CA PHE A 556 -25.72 5.34 20.09
C PHE A 556 -27.23 5.51 19.95
N ASP A 557 -28.05 4.47 20.09
CA ASP A 557 -29.51 4.57 19.94
C ASP A 557 -30.20 5.01 21.23
N VAL A 558 -29.73 6.15 21.77
CA VAL A 558 -30.16 6.74 23.04
C VAL A 558 -30.60 8.18 22.83
N SER A 559 -31.78 8.56 23.35
CA SER A 559 -32.29 9.92 23.32
C SER A 559 -32.06 10.65 24.67
N PRO A 560 -32.04 11.99 24.71
CA PRO A 560 -31.99 12.76 25.96
C PRO A 560 -33.06 12.38 27.00
N GLU A 561 -34.29 12.07 26.59
CA GLU A 561 -35.34 11.62 27.53
C GLU A 561 -35.08 10.18 28.04
N LEU A 562 -34.56 9.28 27.19
CA LEU A 562 -34.11 7.95 27.61
C LEU A 562 -32.95 8.03 28.63
N LEU A 563 -31.96 8.89 28.37
CA LEU A 563 -30.80 9.11 29.25
C LEU A 563 -31.20 9.62 30.65
N LYS A 564 -32.22 10.47 30.72
CA LYS A 564 -32.82 10.98 31.97
C LYS A 564 -33.56 9.89 32.73
N ALA A 565 -34.33 9.05 32.04
CA ALA A 565 -35.04 7.91 32.64
C ALA A 565 -34.11 6.74 33.05
N MET A 566 -32.89 6.69 32.52
CA MET A 566 -31.94 5.59 32.70
C MET A 566 -31.47 5.45 34.17
N PRO A 567 -31.49 4.24 34.77
CA PRO A 567 -30.92 4.01 36.10
C PRO A 567 -29.43 4.36 36.17
N GLN A 568 -28.96 4.83 37.33
CA GLN A 568 -27.59 5.35 37.48
C GLN A 568 -26.49 4.34 37.09
N ALA A 569 -26.69 3.06 37.40
CA ALA A 569 -25.73 2.01 37.05
C ALA A 569 -25.66 1.77 35.53
N ASP A 570 -26.80 1.87 34.83
CA ASP A 570 -26.88 1.66 33.39
C ASP A 570 -26.35 2.89 32.64
N PHE A 571 -26.66 4.10 33.14
CA PHE A 571 -26.11 5.36 32.63
C PHE A 571 -24.57 5.39 32.76
N LYS A 572 -24.03 4.97 33.91
CA LYS A 572 -22.57 4.87 34.07
C LYS A 572 -21.97 3.90 33.05
N ARG A 573 -22.54 2.68 32.89
CA ARG A 573 -22.05 1.71 31.89
C ARG A 573 -22.09 2.29 30.47
N LEU A 574 -23.15 2.99 30.10
CA LEU A 574 -23.26 3.65 28.80
C LEU A 574 -22.15 4.70 28.60
N VAL A 575 -21.89 5.54 29.61
CA VAL A 575 -20.82 6.56 29.55
C VAL A 575 -19.43 5.91 29.49
N ASP A 576 -19.20 4.84 30.24
CA ASP A 576 -17.96 4.05 30.19
C ASP A 576 -17.76 3.46 28.79
N SER A 577 -18.76 2.80 28.20
CA SER A 577 -18.66 2.23 26.85
C SER A 577 -18.54 3.28 25.73
N LEU A 578 -19.20 4.43 25.86
CA LEU A 578 -18.99 5.56 24.93
C LEU A 578 -17.55 6.12 25.03
N GLN A 579 -16.93 6.06 26.21
CA GLN A 579 -15.52 6.41 26.38
C GLN A 579 -14.57 5.34 25.80
N GLU A 580 -14.86 4.05 25.97
CA GLU A 580 -14.11 2.96 25.33
C GLU A 580 -14.14 3.09 23.79
N SER A 581 -15.32 3.37 23.23
CA SER A 581 -15.50 3.71 21.82
C SER A 581 -14.67 4.94 21.39
N GLN A 582 -14.64 5.99 22.21
CA GLN A 582 -13.84 7.19 21.97
C GLN A 582 -12.33 6.90 21.97
N GLN A 583 -11.88 6.02 22.87
CA GLN A 583 -10.48 5.58 22.93
C GLN A 583 -10.10 4.77 21.69
N SER A 584 -10.95 3.82 21.22
CA SER A 584 -10.66 3.05 19.99
C SER A 584 -10.44 3.94 18.76
N ILE A 585 -11.21 5.04 18.64
CA ILE A 585 -11.02 6.04 17.59
C ILE A 585 -9.70 6.81 17.78
N GLU A 586 -9.37 7.22 19.01
CA GLU A 586 -8.13 7.95 19.33
C GLU A 586 -6.88 7.08 19.08
N ASP A 587 -6.95 5.78 19.39
CA ASP A 587 -5.93 4.79 19.06
C ASP A 587 -5.78 4.66 17.53
N HIS A 588 -6.87 4.52 16.77
CA HIS A 588 -6.82 4.48 15.30
C HIS A 588 -6.27 5.76 14.66
N LEU A 589 -6.48 6.93 15.27
CA LEU A 589 -5.91 8.19 14.80
C LEU A 589 -4.40 8.30 15.05
N THR A 590 -3.88 7.59 16.07
CA THR A 590 -2.47 7.65 16.46
C THR A 590 -1.63 6.50 15.86
N THR A 591 -2.18 5.30 15.74
CA THR A 591 -1.47 4.10 15.23
C THR A 591 -1.89 3.70 13.81
N GLY A 592 -2.94 4.28 13.25
CA GLY A 592 -3.51 3.86 11.97
C GLY A 592 -2.60 4.11 10.76
N HIS A 593 -2.55 3.15 9.84
CA HIS A 593 -1.83 3.29 8.57
C HIS A 593 -2.65 4.08 7.55
N PHE A 594 -2.46 5.39 7.52
CA PHE A 594 -3.12 6.28 6.55
C PHE A 594 -2.38 6.32 5.20
N PHE A 595 -3.09 6.32 4.08
CA PHE A 595 -2.58 6.44 2.71
C PHE A 595 -3.26 7.60 1.95
N SER A 596 -2.62 8.12 0.91
CA SER A 596 -3.19 9.19 0.07
C SER A 596 -3.97 8.62 -1.11
N LEU A 597 -4.99 9.35 -1.57
CA LEU A 597 -5.52 9.16 -2.92
C LEU A 597 -4.69 10.01 -3.87
N GLY A 598 -4.14 9.39 -4.92
CA GLY A 598 -3.29 10.07 -5.90
C GLY A 598 -2.09 10.80 -5.29
N ASN A 599 -1.98 12.11 -5.53
CA ASN A 599 -0.88 12.97 -5.13
C ASN A 599 -1.18 13.85 -3.89
N GLU A 600 -2.34 13.72 -3.26
CA GLU A 600 -2.68 14.47 -2.06
C GLU A 600 -1.67 14.23 -0.92
N THR A 601 -1.18 15.30 -0.30
CA THR A 601 -0.14 15.27 0.75
C THR A 601 -0.61 15.78 2.12
N ARG A 602 -1.75 16.48 2.16
CA ARG A 602 -2.30 17.09 3.38
C ARG A 602 -2.84 16.00 4.33
N PRO A 603 -2.36 15.89 5.58
CA PRO A 603 -2.67 14.75 6.46
C PRO A 603 -4.16 14.48 6.66
N GLN A 604 -4.99 15.53 6.75
CA GLN A 604 -6.42 15.42 6.97
C GLN A 604 -7.18 14.69 5.85
N TYR A 605 -6.63 14.65 4.63
CA TYR A 605 -7.26 13.99 3.46
C TYR A 605 -6.65 12.61 3.17
N ARG A 606 -5.79 12.08 4.04
CA ARG A 606 -5.34 10.68 3.96
C ARG A 606 -6.43 9.75 4.50
N PHE A 607 -6.53 8.56 3.92
CA PHE A 607 -7.54 7.56 4.24
C PHE A 607 -6.95 6.33 4.92
N SER A 608 -7.76 5.57 5.66
CA SER A 608 -7.39 4.29 6.24
C SER A 608 -8.49 3.26 6.01
N PHE A 609 -8.10 1.99 5.87
CA PHE A 609 -9.02 0.85 5.95
C PHE A 609 -9.07 0.37 7.40
N VAL A 610 -10.18 0.60 8.07
CA VAL A 610 -10.40 0.19 9.47
C VAL A 610 -11.32 -1.03 9.51
N ARG A 611 -11.03 -2.04 10.33
CA ARG A 611 -11.93 -3.20 10.48
C ARG A 611 -13.28 -2.74 11.03
N MET A 612 -14.39 -3.27 10.52
CA MET A 612 -15.71 -2.89 11.01
C MET A 612 -15.92 -3.21 12.49
N ALA A 613 -15.20 -4.20 13.04
CA ALA A 613 -15.24 -4.56 14.45
C ALA A 613 -14.43 -3.63 15.38
N ASP A 614 -13.53 -2.80 14.84
CA ASP A 614 -12.72 -1.85 15.62
C ASP A 614 -13.37 -0.46 15.69
N LEU A 615 -14.40 -0.21 14.88
CA LEU A 615 -15.16 1.04 14.90
C LEU A 615 -16.37 0.97 15.84
N PRO A 616 -16.69 2.06 16.54
CA PRO A 616 -17.89 2.18 17.35
C PRO A 616 -19.21 2.12 16.57
#